data_AF-A0A4R6JB55-F1
#
_entry.id   AF-A0A4R6JB55-F1
#
_cell.length_a   1.000
_cell.length_b   1.000
_cell.length_c   1.000
_cell.angle_alpha   90.00
_cell.angle_beta   90.00
_cell.angle_gamma   90.00
#
_symmetry.space_group_name_H-M   'P 1'
#
loop_
_entity.id
_entity.type
_entity.pdbx_description
1 polymer ?
#
loop_
_entity_poly.entity_id
_entity_poly.type
_entity_poly.pdbx_seq_one_letter_code
_entity_poly.pdbx_strand_id
1 'polypeptide(L)'
;MKDQIPAYAAGTLDPAESARVGEHLAGCPACRAELASWQSIAAAAAPPRVTPPDPARLVRAVLTRSATEPGTAPPPRRLRFLAALMLAEARLIRPAVPIASALVMALGVAVVLLQSVSGPPGLVLSLVAPLIAAAGVAGTYRAGPELIVSLPTSGRLLLLVRLALVFGYDLVLATAASAVLAATGTSGAGSLNTLVAAWLGPMALLSSLCLLLAVRFGPDIALGVAVGVWSVRVLATGVLLPDGWPARFVVEAWSTSAPVLTISAAVTLAAVIASGRGEPRRGRGATHSM
;
A
#
# COMPACT_ATOMS: atom_id res chain seq x y z
N MET A 1 -20.00 -49.15 -34.07
CA MET A 1 -19.53 -48.54 -35.34
C MET A 1 -20.07 -47.13 -35.52
N LYS A 2 -21.40 -46.94 -35.53
CA LYS A 2 -22.03 -45.61 -35.71
C LYS A 2 -21.62 -44.58 -34.65
N ASP A 3 -21.50 -45.02 -33.39
CA ASP A 3 -21.12 -44.14 -32.27
C ASP A 3 -19.71 -43.54 -32.37
N GLN A 4 -18.85 -44.09 -33.25
CA GLN A 4 -17.48 -43.61 -33.47
C GLN A 4 -17.36 -42.64 -34.66
N ILE A 5 -18.41 -42.50 -35.48
CA ILE A 5 -18.40 -41.61 -36.66
C ILE A 5 -18.23 -40.13 -36.29
N PRO A 6 -18.88 -39.58 -35.24
CA PRO A 6 -18.68 -38.19 -34.84
C PRO A 6 -17.24 -37.90 -34.38
N ALA A 7 -16.64 -38.83 -33.62
CA ALA A 7 -15.26 -38.72 -33.15
C ALA A 7 -14.25 -38.85 -34.31
N TYR A 8 -14.54 -39.72 -35.29
CA TYR A 8 -13.77 -39.83 -36.52
C TYR A 8 -13.86 -38.55 -37.37
N ALA A 9 -15.05 -37.95 -37.50
CA ALA A 9 -15.27 -36.70 -38.21
C ALA A 9 -14.55 -35.50 -37.55
N ALA A 10 -14.46 -35.49 -36.21
CA ALA A 10 -13.75 -34.49 -35.43
C ALA A 10 -12.23 -34.71 -35.38
N GLY A 11 -11.72 -35.85 -35.88
CA GLY A 11 -10.30 -36.19 -35.82
C GLY A 11 -9.76 -36.43 -34.41
N THR A 12 -10.62 -36.83 -33.46
CA THR A 12 -10.27 -37.00 -32.04
C THR A 12 -10.03 -38.45 -31.62
N LEU A 13 -10.18 -39.41 -32.55
CA LEU A 13 -9.89 -40.82 -32.30
C LEU A 13 -8.39 -41.09 -32.28
N ASP A 14 -7.98 -42.09 -31.50
CA ASP A 14 -6.61 -42.62 -31.54
C ASP A 14 -6.29 -43.16 -32.95
N PRO A 15 -5.02 -43.07 -33.41
CA PRO A 15 -4.59 -43.67 -34.69
C PRO A 15 -5.07 -45.10 -34.94
N ALA A 16 -5.08 -45.97 -33.91
CA ALA A 16 -5.52 -47.36 -34.05
C ALA A 16 -7.04 -47.49 -34.25
N GLU A 17 -7.83 -46.62 -33.63
CA GLU A 17 -9.29 -46.57 -33.80
C GLU A 17 -9.68 -45.95 -35.13
N SER A 18 -8.96 -44.91 -35.56
CA SER A 18 -9.14 -44.27 -36.86
C SER A 18 -8.90 -45.24 -38.01
N ALA A 19 -7.86 -46.09 -37.93
CA ALA A 19 -7.59 -47.11 -38.95
C ALA A 19 -8.74 -48.13 -39.08
N ARG A 20 -9.26 -48.63 -37.95
CA ARG A 20 -10.40 -49.58 -37.91
C ARG A 20 -11.68 -48.98 -38.50
N VAL A 21 -11.97 -47.72 -38.18
CA VAL A 21 -13.14 -47.01 -38.75
C VAL A 21 -12.92 -46.76 -40.25
N GLY A 22 -11.70 -46.41 -40.66
CA GLY A 22 -11.31 -46.24 -42.05
C GLY A 22 -11.52 -47.48 -42.92
N GLU A 23 -11.09 -48.66 -42.46
CA GLU A 23 -11.33 -49.94 -43.14
C GLU A 23 -12.82 -50.22 -43.30
N HIS A 24 -13.63 -49.94 -42.29
CA HIS A 24 -15.08 -50.15 -42.37
C HIS A 24 -15.78 -49.17 -43.33
N LEU A 25 -15.33 -47.91 -43.37
CA LEU A 25 -15.85 -46.91 -44.30
C LEU A 25 -15.58 -47.29 -45.76
N ALA A 26 -14.53 -48.08 -46.04
CA ALA A 26 -14.29 -48.62 -47.38
C ALA A 26 -15.37 -49.62 -47.82
N GLY A 27 -15.95 -50.38 -46.87
CA GLY A 27 -16.94 -51.42 -47.16
C GLY A 27 -18.40 -51.02 -46.96
N CYS A 28 -18.71 -49.94 -46.21
CA CYS A 28 -20.09 -49.61 -45.83
C CYS A 28 -20.57 -48.27 -46.41
N PRO A 29 -21.55 -48.24 -47.35
CA PRO A 29 -22.10 -46.99 -47.89
C PRO A 29 -22.93 -46.20 -46.86
N ALA A 30 -23.61 -46.88 -45.92
CA ALA A 30 -24.43 -46.22 -44.90
C ALA A 30 -23.57 -45.38 -43.93
N CYS A 31 -22.44 -45.92 -43.46
CA CYS A 31 -21.51 -45.19 -42.60
C CYS A 31 -20.80 -44.04 -43.33
N ARG A 32 -20.60 -44.14 -44.66
CA ARG A 32 -20.08 -43.02 -45.47
C ARG A 32 -21.09 -41.87 -45.59
N ALA A 33 -22.37 -42.19 -45.75
CA ALA A 33 -23.44 -41.17 -45.77
C ALA A 33 -23.55 -40.45 -44.43
N GLU A 34 -23.42 -41.18 -43.32
CA GLU A 34 -23.42 -40.62 -41.96
C GLU A 34 -22.17 -39.76 -41.70
N LEU A 35 -20.99 -40.17 -42.16
CA LEU A 35 -19.79 -39.34 -42.08
C LEU A 35 -19.95 -38.01 -42.86
N ALA A 36 -20.56 -38.06 -44.05
CA ALA A 36 -20.81 -36.87 -44.86
C ALA A 36 -21.76 -35.87 -44.18
N SER A 37 -22.76 -36.35 -43.42
CA SER A 37 -23.64 -35.47 -42.64
C SER A 37 -22.92 -34.82 -41.46
N TRP A 38 -22.03 -35.54 -40.79
CA TRP A 38 -21.19 -34.95 -39.73
C TRP A 38 -20.19 -33.92 -40.28
N GLN A 39 -19.60 -34.17 -41.44
CA GLN A 39 -18.70 -33.24 -42.11
C GLN A 39 -19.39 -31.95 -42.56
N SER A 40 -20.66 -32.02 -42.98
CA SER A 40 -21.42 -30.82 -43.35
C SER A 40 -21.76 -29.94 -42.14
N ILE A 41 -22.08 -30.55 -40.99
CA ILE A 41 -22.28 -29.84 -39.72
C ILE A 41 -20.97 -29.17 -39.27
N ALA A 42 -19.84 -29.88 -39.34
CA ALA A 42 -18.53 -29.34 -38.99
C ALA A 42 -18.12 -28.17 -39.89
N ALA A 43 -18.41 -28.25 -41.20
CA ALA A 43 -18.16 -27.16 -42.15
C ALA A 43 -19.01 -25.92 -41.86
N ALA A 44 -20.28 -26.10 -41.46
CA ALA A 44 -21.17 -25.00 -41.08
C ALA A 44 -20.82 -24.37 -39.72
N ALA A 45 -20.29 -25.15 -38.79
CA ALA A 45 -19.86 -24.70 -37.46
C ALA A 45 -18.42 -24.14 -37.43
N ALA A 46 -17.67 -24.27 -38.53
CA ALA A 46 -16.32 -23.74 -38.60
C ALA A 46 -16.36 -22.21 -38.48
N PRO A 47 -15.72 -21.61 -37.46
CA PRO A 47 -15.65 -20.17 -37.37
C PRO A 47 -14.95 -19.62 -38.62
N PRO A 48 -15.32 -18.41 -39.09
CA PRO A 48 -14.58 -17.76 -40.16
C PRO A 48 -13.10 -17.77 -39.77
N ARG A 49 -12.23 -18.22 -40.69
CA ARG A 49 -10.78 -18.22 -40.50
C ARG A 49 -10.30 -16.78 -40.43
N VAL A 50 -10.49 -16.14 -39.28
CA VAL A 50 -9.88 -14.87 -38.96
C VAL A 50 -8.41 -15.19 -38.72
N THR A 51 -7.56 -14.91 -39.71
CA THR A 51 -6.12 -14.89 -39.49
C THR A 51 -5.86 -13.99 -38.29
N PRO A 52 -5.28 -14.50 -37.19
CA PRO A 52 -4.98 -13.67 -36.04
C PRO A 52 -4.09 -12.52 -36.52
N PRO A 53 -4.44 -11.26 -36.22
CA PRO A 53 -3.63 -10.13 -36.63
C PRO A 53 -2.21 -10.30 -36.07
N ASP A 54 -1.22 -9.90 -36.86
CA ASP A 54 0.18 -9.95 -36.44
C ASP A 54 0.35 -9.23 -35.09
N PRO A 55 0.76 -9.95 -34.02
CA PRO A 55 0.89 -9.37 -32.70
C PRO A 55 1.90 -8.22 -32.68
N ALA A 56 2.94 -8.27 -33.52
CA ALA A 56 3.92 -7.20 -33.62
C ALA A 56 3.28 -5.93 -34.19
N ARG A 57 2.40 -6.07 -35.18
CA ARG A 57 1.65 -4.94 -35.77
C ARG A 57 0.64 -4.36 -34.79
N LEU A 58 0.01 -5.20 -33.96
CA LEU A 58 -0.98 -4.77 -32.97
C LEU A 58 -0.30 -4.03 -31.80
N VAL A 59 0.80 -4.58 -31.28
CA VAL A 59 1.63 -3.91 -30.26
C VAL A 59 2.18 -2.60 -30.81
N ARG A 60 2.71 -2.59 -32.03
CA ARG A 60 3.19 -1.37 -32.68
C ARG A 60 2.07 -0.35 -32.78
N ALA A 61 0.91 -0.72 -33.32
CA ALA A 61 -0.24 0.19 -33.47
C ALA A 61 -0.75 0.76 -32.14
N VAL A 62 -0.77 -0.03 -31.08
CA VAL A 62 -1.14 0.43 -29.73
C VAL A 62 -0.09 1.42 -29.21
N LEU A 63 1.20 1.12 -29.37
CA LEU A 63 2.28 2.00 -28.96
C LEU A 63 2.30 3.31 -29.76
N THR A 64 2.13 3.27 -31.09
CA THR A 64 2.04 4.48 -31.91
C THR A 64 0.83 5.30 -31.52
N ARG A 65 -0.35 4.69 -31.37
CA ARG A 65 -1.56 5.41 -30.92
C ARG A 65 -1.34 6.07 -29.56
N SER A 66 -0.72 5.38 -28.61
CA SER A 66 -0.40 5.94 -27.29
C SER A 66 0.66 7.07 -27.33
N ALA A 67 1.50 7.09 -28.36
CA ALA A 67 2.51 8.13 -28.57
C ALA A 67 1.93 9.35 -29.31
N THR A 68 1.03 9.13 -30.28
CA THR A 68 0.43 10.18 -31.12
C THR A 68 -0.83 10.79 -30.55
N GLU A 69 -1.56 10.07 -29.68
CA GLU A 69 -2.63 10.68 -28.88
C GLU A 69 -1.99 11.25 -27.60
N PRO A 70 -1.72 12.57 -27.51
CA PRO A 70 -1.56 13.19 -26.21
C PRO A 70 -2.87 12.94 -25.47
N GLY A 71 -2.86 12.05 -24.47
CA GLY A 71 -4.05 11.70 -23.71
C GLY A 71 -4.81 12.98 -23.35
N THR A 72 -5.97 13.17 -23.96
CA THR A 72 -6.95 14.20 -23.61
C THR A 72 -7.64 13.79 -22.32
N ALA A 73 -6.85 13.41 -21.32
CA ALA A 73 -7.32 13.45 -19.96
C ALA A 73 -7.51 14.94 -19.65
N PRO A 74 -8.74 15.41 -19.32
CA PRO A 74 -8.88 16.73 -18.73
C PRO A 74 -7.87 16.80 -17.57
N PRO A 75 -7.15 17.93 -17.37
CA PRO A 75 -6.13 17.99 -16.33
C PRO A 75 -6.78 17.46 -15.05
N PRO A 76 -6.35 16.30 -14.53
CA PRO A 76 -6.97 15.78 -13.35
C PRO A 76 -6.76 16.88 -12.32
N ARG A 77 -7.84 17.42 -11.76
CA ARG A 77 -7.75 18.26 -10.57
C ARG A 77 -6.84 17.46 -9.65
N ARG A 78 -5.59 17.88 -9.45
CA ARG A 78 -4.54 17.06 -8.82
C ARG A 78 -5.05 16.46 -7.50
N LEU A 79 -5.90 17.21 -6.80
CA LEU A 79 -6.67 16.77 -5.64
C LEU A 79 -7.53 15.51 -5.85
N ARG A 80 -8.30 15.38 -6.93
CA ARG A 80 -9.14 14.19 -7.19
C ARG A 80 -8.29 12.96 -7.47
N PHE A 81 -7.18 13.12 -8.18
CA PHE A 81 -6.22 12.04 -8.41
C PHE A 81 -5.56 11.60 -7.09
N LEU A 82 -5.10 12.58 -6.28
CA LEU A 82 -4.54 12.31 -4.95
C LEU A 82 -5.58 11.68 -4.00
N ALA A 83 -6.84 12.13 -4.05
CA ALA A 83 -7.92 11.57 -3.23
C ALA A 83 -8.29 10.15 -3.65
N ALA A 84 -8.35 9.87 -4.96
CA ALA A 84 -8.56 8.52 -5.47
C ALA A 84 -7.40 7.60 -5.09
N LEU A 85 -6.16 8.11 -5.13
CA LEU A 85 -4.96 7.37 -4.71
C LEU A 85 -4.97 7.09 -3.20
N MET A 86 -5.34 8.09 -2.38
CA MET A 86 -5.54 7.93 -0.94
C MET A 86 -6.60 6.88 -0.63
N LEU A 87 -7.74 6.89 -1.33
CA LEU A 87 -8.82 5.93 -1.09
C LEU A 87 -8.44 4.51 -1.51
N ALA A 88 -7.73 4.37 -2.63
CA ALA A 88 -7.22 3.09 -3.11
C ALA A 88 -6.18 2.49 -2.15
N GLU A 89 -5.22 3.31 -1.69
CA GLU A 89 -4.22 2.89 -0.71
C GLU A 89 -4.84 2.61 0.67
N ALA A 90 -5.82 3.39 1.11
CA ALA A 90 -6.52 3.13 2.37
C ALA A 90 -7.23 1.77 2.38
N ARG A 91 -7.75 1.33 1.22
CA ARG A 91 -8.36 0.01 1.06
C ARG A 91 -7.33 -1.11 0.95
N LEU A 92 -6.11 -0.79 0.52
CA LEU A 92 -5.02 -1.74 0.30
C LEU A 92 -4.14 -1.93 1.54
N ILE A 93 -4.06 -0.94 2.42
CA ILE A 93 -3.42 -1.09 3.74
C ILE A 93 -4.15 -2.23 4.45
N ARG A 94 -3.42 -3.34 4.65
CA ARG A 94 -3.93 -4.51 5.38
C ARG A 94 -4.56 -4.03 6.69
N PRO A 95 -5.76 -4.51 7.06
CA PRO A 95 -6.47 -4.06 8.26
C PRO A 95 -5.67 -4.28 9.55
N ALA A 96 -4.62 -5.12 9.51
CA ALA A 96 -3.71 -5.35 10.62
C ALA A 96 -3.05 -4.07 11.18
N VAL A 97 -2.70 -3.09 10.34
CA VAL A 97 -2.02 -1.85 10.79
C VAL A 97 -2.95 -0.95 11.61
N PRO A 98 -4.14 -0.56 11.12
CA PRO A 98 -5.06 0.26 11.91
C PRO A 98 -5.58 -0.48 13.15
N ILE A 99 -5.77 -1.80 13.07
CA ILE A 99 -6.17 -2.61 14.24
C ILE A 99 -5.08 -2.58 15.32
N ALA A 100 -3.81 -2.73 14.95
CA ALA A 100 -2.71 -2.66 15.91
C ALA A 100 -2.62 -1.28 16.58
N SER A 101 -2.74 -0.18 15.83
CA SER A 101 -2.75 1.18 16.40
C SER A 101 -3.96 1.40 17.33
N ALA A 102 -5.15 0.97 16.92
CA ALA A 102 -6.37 1.01 17.74
C ALA A 102 -6.21 0.25 19.07
N LEU A 103 -5.64 -0.97 19.02
CA LEU A 103 -5.38 -1.77 20.21
C LEU A 103 -4.35 -1.12 21.15
N VAL A 104 -3.25 -0.60 20.60
CA VAL A 104 -2.23 0.10 21.40
C VAL A 104 -2.82 1.35 22.05
N MET A 105 -3.62 2.13 21.33
CA MET A 105 -4.29 3.30 21.90
C MET A 105 -5.31 2.92 22.98
N ALA A 106 -6.15 1.92 22.71
CA ALA A 106 -7.15 1.44 23.67
C ALA A 106 -6.48 0.93 24.96
N LEU A 107 -5.36 0.22 24.83
CA LEU A 107 -4.54 -0.22 25.97
C LEU A 107 -3.98 0.98 26.73
N GLY A 108 -3.46 2.00 26.04
CA GLY A 108 -2.97 3.24 26.66
C GLY A 108 -4.05 3.97 27.47
N VAL A 109 -5.24 4.14 26.90
CA VAL A 109 -6.39 4.74 27.61
C VAL A 109 -6.80 3.89 28.81
N ALA A 110 -6.89 2.56 28.64
CA ALA A 110 -7.21 1.65 29.73
C ALA A 110 -6.19 1.78 30.86
N VAL A 111 -4.89 1.84 30.57
CA VAL A 111 -3.87 2.02 31.60
C VAL A 111 -4.00 3.35 32.33
N VAL A 112 -4.24 4.46 31.64
CA VAL A 112 -4.46 5.77 32.31
C VAL A 112 -5.67 5.70 33.25
N LEU A 113 -6.75 5.06 32.81
CA LEU A 113 -7.95 4.86 33.63
C LEU A 113 -7.68 3.93 34.82
N LEU A 114 -6.96 2.81 34.64
CA LEU A 114 -6.64 1.86 35.71
C LEU A 114 -5.61 2.41 36.70
N GLN A 115 -4.62 3.20 36.26
CA GLN A 115 -3.60 3.79 37.13
C GLN A 115 -4.16 4.91 38.03
N SER A 116 -5.29 5.52 37.66
CA SER A 116 -6.03 6.41 38.55
C SER A 116 -6.58 5.70 39.80
N VAL A 117 -6.57 4.35 39.81
CA VAL A 117 -7.08 3.51 40.90
C VAL A 117 -5.96 2.89 41.76
N SER A 118 -4.70 2.79 41.30
CA SER A 118 -3.56 2.27 42.08
C SER A 118 -2.19 2.61 41.46
N GLY A 119 -1.18 2.93 42.29
CA GLY A 119 0.21 3.19 41.89
C GLY A 119 0.97 1.99 41.27
N PRO A 120 2.27 2.13 40.95
CA PRO A 120 2.77 2.27 39.58
C PRO A 120 3.08 0.94 38.87
N PRO A 121 2.70 0.81 37.59
CA PRO A 121 3.56 0.12 36.62
C PRO A 121 3.58 0.83 35.26
N GLY A 122 4.40 1.88 35.12
CA GLY A 122 4.60 2.63 33.86
C GLY A 122 5.66 2.03 32.93
N LEU A 123 6.57 1.22 33.47
CA LEU A 123 7.79 0.78 32.76
C LEU A 123 7.51 -0.32 31.72
N VAL A 124 6.66 -1.30 32.06
CA VAL A 124 6.34 -2.44 31.19
C VAL A 124 5.59 -2.00 29.93
N LEU A 125 4.64 -1.06 30.05
CA LEU A 125 3.90 -0.56 28.89
C LEU A 125 4.73 0.37 27.99
N SER A 126 5.66 1.15 28.59
CA SER A 126 6.56 2.04 27.85
C SER A 126 7.52 1.28 26.93
N LEU A 127 7.85 0.03 27.28
CA LEU A 127 8.70 -0.87 26.50
C LEU A 127 7.92 -1.70 25.49
N VAL A 128 6.71 -2.16 25.86
CA VAL A 128 5.89 -3.06 25.04
C VAL A 128 5.21 -2.32 23.88
N ALA A 129 4.74 -1.08 24.07
CA ALA A 129 4.06 -0.33 23.01
C ALA A 129 4.97 0.00 21.80
N PRO A 130 6.23 0.46 21.98
CA PRO A 130 7.17 0.65 20.87
C PRO A 130 7.57 -0.66 20.19
N LEU A 131 7.66 -1.78 20.92
CA LEU A 131 7.95 -3.10 20.34
C LEU A 131 6.82 -3.60 19.45
N ILE A 132 5.56 -3.44 19.87
CA ILE A 132 4.38 -3.79 19.07
C ILE A 132 4.28 -2.89 17.83
N ALA A 133 4.55 -1.59 17.96
CA ALA A 133 4.60 -0.66 16.83
C ALA A 133 5.73 -1.02 15.84
N ALA A 134 6.93 -1.31 16.34
CA ALA A 134 8.07 -1.73 15.51
C ALA A 134 7.81 -3.07 14.78
N ALA A 135 7.20 -4.04 15.47
CA ALA A 135 6.82 -5.33 14.88
C ALA A 135 5.72 -5.16 13.81
N GLY A 136 4.76 -4.25 14.02
CA GLY A 136 3.72 -3.91 13.05
C GLY A 136 4.29 -3.32 11.77
N VAL A 137 5.26 -2.39 11.88
CA VAL A 137 5.89 -1.79 10.69
C VAL A 137 6.79 -2.78 9.95
N ALA A 138 7.55 -3.62 10.67
CA ALA A 138 8.36 -4.67 10.05
C ALA A 138 7.52 -5.68 9.23
N GLY A 139 6.28 -5.94 9.67
CA GLY A 139 5.33 -6.79 8.95
C GLY A 139 4.77 -6.19 7.66
N THR A 140 4.88 -4.87 7.46
CA THR A 140 4.29 -4.17 6.29
C THR A 140 5.20 -4.08 5.08
N TYR A 141 6.51 -4.32 5.22
CA TYR A 141 7.50 -4.05 4.16
C TYR A 141 7.85 -5.22 3.22
N ARG A 142 7.27 -6.41 3.40
CA ARG A 142 7.45 -7.53 2.44
C ARG A 142 6.46 -7.46 1.27
N ALA A 143 6.50 -6.39 0.50
CA ALA A 143 6.05 -6.43 -0.89
C ALA A 143 7.31 -6.55 -1.76
N GLY A 144 7.43 -7.64 -2.51
CA GLY A 144 8.65 -7.95 -3.26
C GLY A 144 9.02 -6.87 -4.28
N PRO A 145 10.32 -6.70 -4.59
CA PRO A 145 10.81 -5.69 -5.54
C PRO A 145 10.18 -5.82 -6.93
N GLU A 146 9.74 -7.02 -7.31
CA GLU A 146 9.10 -7.34 -8.60
C GLU A 146 7.75 -6.62 -8.81
N LEU A 147 7.01 -6.36 -7.73
CA LEU A 147 5.73 -5.64 -7.79
C LEU A 147 5.93 -4.14 -7.95
N ILE A 148 7.02 -3.59 -7.40
CA ILE A 148 7.36 -2.16 -7.43
C ILE A 148 7.85 -1.72 -8.82
N VAL A 149 8.53 -2.61 -9.55
CA VAL A 149 8.99 -2.34 -10.93
C VAL A 149 7.82 -2.26 -11.93
N SER A 150 6.69 -2.88 -11.58
CA SER A 150 5.51 -3.00 -12.45
C SER A 150 4.52 -1.85 -12.32
N LEU A 151 4.59 -1.05 -11.24
CA LEU A 151 3.67 0.07 -11.03
C LEU A 151 4.14 1.34 -11.77
N PRO A 152 3.30 1.98 -12.60
CA PRO A 152 3.62 3.22 -13.30
C PRO A 152 3.65 4.46 -12.37
N THR A 153 3.40 4.29 -11.07
CA THR A 153 3.41 5.35 -10.05
C THR A 153 4.73 5.38 -9.29
N SER A 154 5.23 6.58 -8.96
CA SER A 154 6.48 6.71 -8.23
C SER A 154 6.36 6.20 -6.79
N GLY A 155 7.27 5.32 -6.37
CA GLY A 155 7.27 4.73 -5.04
C GLY A 155 7.29 5.77 -3.90
N ARG A 156 7.86 6.96 -4.16
CA ARG A 156 7.89 8.08 -3.20
C ARG A 156 6.50 8.69 -2.96
N LEU A 157 5.66 8.79 -4.00
CA LEU A 157 4.30 9.31 -3.88
C LEU A 157 3.41 8.33 -3.11
N LEU A 158 3.54 7.03 -3.38
CA LEU A 158 2.82 5.99 -2.64
C LEU A 158 3.23 5.98 -1.17
N LEU A 159 4.52 6.15 -0.87
CA LEU A 159 5.02 6.27 0.49
C LEU A 159 4.43 7.51 1.20
N LEU A 160 4.45 8.67 0.54
CA LEU A 160 3.86 9.91 1.06
C LEU A 160 2.37 9.74 1.38
N VAL A 161 1.61 9.12 0.48
CA VAL A 161 0.18 8.84 0.66
C VAL A 161 -0.05 7.89 1.83
N ARG A 162 0.71 6.78 1.91
CA ARG A 162 0.61 5.82 3.03
C ARG A 162 0.95 6.46 4.36
N LEU A 163 2.03 7.22 4.44
CA LEU A 163 2.44 7.90 5.66
C LEU A 163 1.39 8.92 6.10
N ALA A 164 0.84 9.69 5.16
CA ALA A 164 -0.23 10.65 5.44
C ALA A 164 -1.53 9.98 5.93
N LEU A 165 -1.90 8.83 5.36
CA LEU A 165 -3.07 8.05 5.81
C LEU A 165 -2.89 7.52 7.22
N VAL A 166 -1.74 6.87 7.51
CA VAL A 166 -1.44 6.32 8.83
C VAL A 166 -1.41 7.43 9.87
N PHE A 167 -0.67 8.50 9.60
CA PHE A 167 -0.59 9.66 10.50
C PHE A 167 -1.96 10.30 10.73
N GLY A 168 -2.76 10.49 9.68
CA GLY A 168 -4.11 11.05 9.81
C GLY A 168 -5.04 10.18 10.64
N TYR A 169 -4.96 8.86 10.49
CA TYR A 169 -5.70 7.90 11.31
C TYR A 169 -5.29 7.98 12.78
N ASP A 170 -3.96 7.94 13.06
CA ASP A 170 -3.43 8.02 14.41
C ASP A 170 -3.78 9.35 15.09
N LEU A 171 -3.82 10.45 14.34
CA LEU A 171 -4.25 11.77 14.81
C LEU A 171 -5.71 11.77 15.27
N VAL A 172 -6.61 11.20 14.47
CA VAL A 172 -8.04 11.06 14.83
C VAL A 172 -8.20 10.16 16.05
N LEU A 173 -7.45 9.06 16.12
CA LEU A 173 -7.51 8.12 17.22
C LEU A 173 -6.99 8.74 18.53
N ALA A 174 -5.88 9.47 18.49
CA ALA A 174 -5.29 10.16 19.64
C ALA A 174 -6.18 11.31 20.14
N THR A 175 -6.81 12.06 19.24
CA THR A 175 -7.79 13.10 19.63
C THR A 175 -9.04 12.49 20.27
N ALA A 176 -9.58 11.41 19.71
CA ALA A 176 -10.71 10.68 20.31
C ALA A 176 -10.37 10.14 21.71
N ALA A 177 -9.19 9.53 21.87
CA ALA A 177 -8.70 9.06 23.16
C ALA A 177 -8.55 10.21 24.18
N SER A 178 -7.98 11.35 23.75
CA SER A 178 -7.86 12.55 24.59
C SER A 178 -9.23 13.11 25.01
N ALA A 179 -10.22 13.07 24.11
CA ALA A 179 -11.59 13.48 24.41
C ALA A 179 -12.28 12.56 25.42
N VAL A 180 -12.09 11.25 25.31
CA VAL A 180 -12.60 10.27 26.28
C VAL A 180 -11.99 10.54 27.67
N LEU A 181 -10.67 10.70 27.76
CA LEU A 181 -9.99 10.96 29.02
C LEU A 181 -10.41 12.30 29.67
N ALA A 182 -10.63 13.33 28.85
CA ALA A 182 -11.14 14.61 29.33
C ALA A 182 -12.59 14.50 29.83
N ALA A 183 -13.44 13.71 29.16
CA ALA A 183 -14.84 13.51 29.54
C ALA A 183 -15.00 12.65 30.80
N THR A 184 -14.07 11.70 31.07
CA THR A 184 -14.11 10.87 32.28
C THR A 184 -13.65 11.61 33.53
N GLY A 185 -13.15 12.84 33.41
CA GLY A 185 -12.80 13.69 34.56
C GLY A 185 -11.73 13.08 35.48
N THR A 186 -10.89 12.20 34.94
CA THR A 186 -9.85 11.50 35.71
C THR A 186 -8.97 12.55 36.38
N SER A 187 -8.96 12.57 37.72
CA SER A 187 -8.37 13.61 38.57
C SER A 187 -6.86 13.76 38.30
N GLY A 188 -6.50 14.62 37.35
CA GLY A 188 -5.13 14.85 36.90
C GLY A 188 -4.97 14.97 35.37
N ALA A 189 -5.93 14.47 34.59
CA ALA A 189 -6.00 14.76 33.17
C ALA A 189 -6.46 16.22 33.01
N GLY A 190 -5.54 17.12 32.63
CA GLY A 190 -5.88 18.51 32.35
C GLY A 190 -6.92 18.65 31.23
N SER A 191 -7.30 19.89 30.89
CA SER A 191 -8.25 20.14 29.79
C SER A 191 -7.82 19.47 28.48
N LEU A 192 -8.78 19.16 27.59
CA LEU A 192 -8.50 18.54 26.27
C LEU A 192 -7.30 19.19 25.55
N ASN A 193 -7.21 20.53 25.60
CA ASN A 193 -6.12 21.28 25.00
C ASN A 193 -4.75 20.93 25.59
N THR A 194 -4.66 20.71 26.91
CA THR A 194 -3.40 20.29 27.56
C THR A 194 -2.99 18.88 27.15
N LEU A 195 -3.96 17.95 27.05
CA LEU A 195 -3.71 16.59 26.58
C LEU A 195 -3.24 16.60 25.13
N VAL A 196 -3.93 17.32 24.25
CA VAL A 196 -3.54 17.47 22.83
C VAL A 196 -2.16 18.13 22.70
N ALA A 197 -1.90 19.20 23.46
CA ALA A 197 -0.59 19.87 23.48
C ALA A 197 0.54 18.98 24.04
N ALA A 198 0.25 17.93 24.81
CA ALA A 198 1.29 17.04 25.32
C ALA A 198 1.89 16.13 24.24
N TRP A 199 1.11 15.77 23.21
CA TRP A 199 1.54 14.82 22.18
C TRP A 199 1.62 15.41 20.76
N LEU A 200 0.91 16.50 20.46
CA LEU A 200 0.83 17.05 19.10
C LEU A 200 2.17 17.56 18.57
N GLY A 201 2.89 18.38 19.35
CA GLY A 201 4.21 18.91 18.98
C GLY A 201 5.24 17.82 18.70
N PRO A 202 5.46 16.87 19.63
CA PRO A 202 6.30 15.70 19.41
C PRO A 202 6.00 14.93 18.14
N MET A 203 4.71 14.63 17.92
CA MET A 203 4.26 13.84 16.78
C MET A 203 4.47 14.60 15.48
N ALA A 204 4.11 15.89 15.42
CA ALA A 204 4.32 16.71 14.24
C ALA A 204 5.80 16.80 13.85
N LEU A 205 6.69 16.99 14.83
CA LEU A 205 8.13 17.07 14.59
C LEU A 205 8.68 15.75 14.07
N LEU A 206 8.37 14.64 14.76
CA LEU A 206 8.81 13.30 14.35
C LEU A 206 8.28 12.92 12.98
N SER A 207 7.01 13.15 12.70
CA SER A 207 6.41 12.83 11.40
C SER A 207 7.04 13.66 10.27
N SER A 208 7.34 14.94 10.50
CA SER A 208 8.04 15.77 9.51
C SER A 208 9.46 15.27 9.24
N LEU A 209 10.19 14.87 10.30
CA LEU A 209 11.55 14.34 10.20
C LEU A 209 11.58 12.97 9.51
N CYS A 210 10.68 12.06 9.90
CA CYS A 210 10.50 10.77 9.25
C CYS A 210 10.20 10.94 7.76
N LEU A 211 9.35 11.91 7.42
CA LEU A 211 9.02 12.18 6.03
C LEU A 211 10.25 12.67 5.25
N LEU A 212 11.01 13.61 5.80
CA LEU A 212 12.24 14.11 5.16
C LEU A 212 13.28 13.00 4.97
N LEU A 213 13.49 12.16 6.00
CA LEU A 213 14.42 11.03 5.95
C LEU A 213 13.96 9.99 4.93
N ALA A 214 12.66 9.69 4.87
CA ALA A 214 12.14 8.71 3.94
C ALA A 214 12.26 9.17 2.48
N VAL A 215 12.08 10.48 2.23
CA VAL A 215 12.30 11.07 0.90
C VAL A 215 13.78 11.06 0.52
N ARG A 216 14.70 11.28 1.47
CA ARG A 216 16.13 11.45 1.19
C ARG A 216 16.94 10.15 1.16
N PHE A 217 16.65 9.24 2.09
CA PHE A 217 17.43 8.04 2.38
C PHE A 217 16.63 6.75 2.23
N GLY A 218 15.32 6.86 2.01
CA GLY A 218 14.42 5.71 1.95
C GLY A 218 13.76 5.40 3.30
N PRO A 219 12.70 4.58 3.27
CA PRO A 219 11.82 4.39 4.43
C PRO A 219 12.45 3.58 5.57
N ASP A 220 13.37 2.66 5.27
CA ASP A 220 14.00 1.80 6.28
C ASP A 220 14.83 2.63 7.27
N ILE A 221 15.59 3.60 6.75
CA ILE A 221 16.39 4.53 7.56
C ILE A 221 15.48 5.45 8.38
N ALA A 222 14.40 5.96 7.77
CA ALA A 222 13.44 6.79 8.47
C ALA A 222 12.80 6.05 9.65
N LEU A 223 12.44 4.78 9.47
CA LEU A 223 11.89 3.95 10.54
C LEU A 223 12.90 3.73 11.66
N GLY A 224 14.15 3.36 11.32
CA GLY A 224 15.20 3.15 12.30
C GLY A 224 15.47 4.40 13.15
N VAL A 225 15.50 5.58 12.51
CA VAL A 225 15.65 6.86 13.23
C VAL A 225 14.44 7.16 14.09
N ALA A 226 13.21 6.95 13.59
CA ALA A 226 11.99 7.18 14.35
C ALA A 226 11.96 6.37 15.64
N VAL A 227 12.22 5.06 15.52
CA VAL A 227 12.28 4.13 16.65
C VAL A 227 13.40 4.53 17.60
N GLY A 228 14.60 4.82 17.09
CA GLY A 228 15.74 5.22 17.92
C GLY A 228 15.48 6.49 18.71
N VAL A 229 14.98 7.54 18.07
CA VAL A 229 14.66 8.82 18.72
C VAL A 229 13.55 8.63 19.76
N TRP A 230 12.53 7.82 19.46
CA TRP A 230 11.46 7.52 20.41
C TRP A 230 11.95 6.72 21.62
N SER A 231 12.77 5.69 21.40
CA SER A 231 13.39 4.89 22.46
C SER A 231 14.23 5.79 23.38
N VAL A 232 15.08 6.66 22.83
CA VAL A 232 15.89 7.61 23.61
C VAL A 232 15.00 8.50 24.47
N ARG A 233 13.89 9.02 23.92
CA ARG A 233 12.93 9.82 24.70
C ARG A 233 12.36 9.02 25.86
N VAL A 234 11.82 7.84 25.61
CA VAL A 234 11.20 6.99 26.66
C VAL A 234 12.19 6.67 27.77
N LEU A 235 13.42 6.27 27.39
CA LEU A 235 14.52 6.01 28.32
C LEU A 235 14.91 7.25 29.13
N ALA A 236 14.96 8.42 28.50
CA ALA A 236 15.28 9.70 29.17
C ALA A 236 14.20 10.11 30.19
N THR A 237 12.92 9.92 29.88
CA THR A 237 11.80 10.24 30.80
C THR A 237 11.52 9.17 31.85
N GLY A 238 11.87 7.91 31.61
CA GLY A 238 11.46 6.79 32.46
C GLY A 238 12.55 6.18 33.35
N VAL A 239 13.82 6.27 32.97
CA VAL A 239 14.87 5.45 33.60
C VAL A 239 16.20 6.21 33.80
N LEU A 240 16.62 7.07 32.88
CA LEU A 240 18.02 7.56 32.84
C LEU A 240 18.30 8.89 33.56
N LEU A 241 17.32 9.78 33.72
CA LEU A 241 17.59 11.11 34.27
C LEU A 241 16.67 11.43 35.46
N PRO A 242 17.14 11.31 36.71
CA PRO A 242 16.46 11.92 37.85
C PRO A 242 16.50 13.45 37.70
N ASP A 243 15.33 14.12 37.65
CA ASP A 243 15.03 15.56 37.74
C ASP A 243 16.13 16.60 37.38
N GLY A 244 17.01 16.27 36.46
CA GLY A 244 18.13 17.10 36.06
C GLY A 244 17.75 18.08 34.96
N TRP A 245 18.58 19.10 34.77
CA TRP A 245 18.49 20.02 33.65
C TRP A 245 18.36 19.35 32.26
N PRO A 246 18.94 18.16 31.96
CA PRO A 246 18.80 17.56 30.64
C PRO A 246 17.41 16.93 30.44
N ALA A 247 16.77 16.42 31.49
CA ALA A 247 15.39 15.92 31.42
C ALA A 247 14.42 17.07 31.14
N ARG A 248 14.61 18.22 31.82
CA ARG A 248 13.81 19.43 31.59
C ARG A 248 13.99 19.96 30.16
N PHE A 249 15.22 20.02 29.66
CA PHE A 249 15.49 20.43 28.28
C PHE A 249 14.82 19.51 27.26
N VAL A 250 14.87 18.19 27.47
CA VAL A 250 14.18 17.22 26.58
C VAL A 250 12.67 17.42 26.62
N VAL A 251 12.08 17.62 27.80
CA VAL A 251 10.63 17.86 27.93
C VAL A 251 10.22 19.19 27.28
N GLU A 252 11.02 20.25 27.46
CA GLU A 252 10.71 21.59 26.98
C GLU A 252 10.93 21.73 25.46
N ALA A 253 12.02 21.16 24.94
CA ALA A 253 12.29 21.10 23.50
C ALA A 253 11.24 20.28 22.72
N TRP A 254 10.55 19.37 23.41
CA TRP A 254 9.49 18.53 22.84
C TRP A 254 8.08 19.00 23.23
N SER A 255 7.93 20.03 24.05
CA SER A 255 6.63 20.58 24.37
C SER A 255 6.01 21.24 23.13
N THR A 256 4.68 21.19 23.01
CA THR A 256 4.01 21.89 21.91
C THR A 256 4.18 23.39 22.11
N SER A 257 5.13 23.94 21.36
CA SER A 257 5.47 25.35 21.36
C SER A 257 5.46 25.87 19.92
N ALA A 258 5.20 27.17 19.75
CA ALA A 258 5.25 27.83 18.45
C ALA A 258 6.52 27.48 17.62
N PRO A 259 7.75 27.48 18.18
CA PRO A 259 8.95 27.12 17.42
C PRO A 259 8.96 25.66 16.95
N VAL A 260 8.46 24.71 17.74
CA VAL A 260 8.41 23.29 17.33
C VAL A 260 7.47 23.12 16.13
N LEU A 261 6.32 23.79 16.15
CA LEU A 261 5.36 23.74 15.04
C LEU A 261 5.90 24.43 13.78
N THR A 262 6.59 25.56 13.90
CA THR A 262 7.19 26.24 12.74
C THR A 262 8.33 25.43 12.12
N ILE A 263 9.18 24.81 12.94
CA ILE A 263 10.22 23.89 12.47
C ILE A 263 9.58 22.69 11.76
N SER A 264 8.55 22.07 12.35
CA SER A 264 7.84 20.94 11.76
C SER A 264 7.23 21.29 10.40
N ALA A 265 6.63 22.48 10.29
CA ALA A 265 6.07 22.99 9.03
C ALA A 265 7.18 23.22 7.98
N ALA A 266 8.30 23.83 8.37
CA ALA A 266 9.44 24.07 7.49
C ALA A 266 10.06 22.75 6.97
N VAL A 267 10.25 21.76 7.85
CA VAL A 267 10.77 20.43 7.50
C VAL A 267 9.80 19.70 6.56
N THR A 268 8.50 19.76 6.82
CA THR A 268 7.48 19.17 5.94
C THR A 268 7.51 19.81 4.56
N LEU A 269 7.58 21.14 4.49
CA LEU A 269 7.70 21.88 3.23
C LEU A 269 8.96 21.48 2.46
N ALA A 270 10.10 21.37 3.15
CA ALA A 270 11.35 20.92 2.56
C ALA A 270 11.23 19.49 1.98
N ALA A 271 10.56 18.58 2.69
CA ALA A 271 10.31 17.22 2.22
C ALA A 271 9.42 17.19 0.96
N VAL A 272 8.37 18.01 0.92
CA VAL A 272 7.49 18.16 -0.27
C VAL A 272 8.24 18.73 -1.47
N ILE A 273 9.10 19.73 -1.25
CA ILE A 273 9.92 20.30 -2.33
C ILE A 273 10.94 19.28 -2.84
N ALA A 274 11.57 18.52 -1.93
CA ALA A 274 12.55 17.49 -2.26
C ALA A 274 11.93 16.32 -3.04
N SER A 275 10.67 15.97 -2.78
CA SER A 275 9.98 14.90 -3.50
C SER A 275 9.71 15.27 -4.97
N GLY A 276 9.42 16.54 -5.26
CA GLY A 276 9.15 17.02 -6.63
C GLY A 276 10.39 17.23 -7.52
N ARG A 277 11.60 17.30 -6.95
CA ARG A 277 12.85 17.55 -7.71
C ARG A 277 13.56 16.30 -8.21
N GLY A 278 13.23 15.14 -7.65
CA GLY A 278 13.95 13.88 -7.91
C GLY A 278 13.32 12.95 -8.94
N GLU A 279 12.19 13.32 -9.54
CA GLU A 279 11.57 12.54 -10.61
C GLU A 279 12.30 12.86 -11.91
N PRO A 280 13.11 11.92 -12.47
CA PRO A 280 13.47 12.07 -13.86
C PRO A 280 12.13 12.06 -14.59
N ARG A 281 11.79 13.16 -15.27
CA ARG A 281 10.83 13.09 -16.38
C ARG A 281 11.28 11.89 -17.19
N ARG A 282 10.56 10.78 -17.10
CA ARG A 282 10.86 9.56 -17.84
C ARG A 282 10.75 10.01 -19.29
N GLY A 283 11.91 10.33 -19.86
CA GLY A 283 12.02 10.97 -21.15
C GLY A 283 11.26 10.12 -22.14
N ARG A 284 10.44 10.78 -22.94
CA ARG A 284 9.64 10.21 -24.03
C ARG A 284 10.54 9.70 -25.19
N GLY A 285 11.75 9.25 -24.88
CA GLY A 285 12.80 8.94 -25.84
C GLY A 285 13.56 7.69 -25.42
N ALA A 286 12.89 6.54 -25.54
CA ALA A 286 13.59 5.30 -25.88
C ALA A 286 13.34 5.03 -27.36
N THR A 287 13.82 5.95 -28.20
CA THR A 287 14.11 5.68 -29.61
C THR A 287 15.62 5.67 -29.73
N HIS A 288 16.20 4.47 -29.72
CA HIS A 288 17.45 4.14 -30.41
C HIS A 288 17.24 2.69 -30.88
N SER A 289 17.04 2.42 -32.17
CA SER A 289 17.94 2.59 -33.33
C SER A 289 19.16 1.68 -33.26
N MET A 290 18.95 0.39 -33.49
CA MET A 290 19.57 -0.40 -34.56
C MET A 290 19.03 -1.83 -34.50
#